data_AF-A0A2S6U380-F1
#
_entry.id   AF-A0A2S6U380-F1
#
_cell.length_a   1.000
_cell.length_b   1.000
_cell.length_c   1.000
_cell.angle_alpha   90.00
_cell.angle_beta   90.00
_cell.angle_gamma   90.00
#
_symmetry.space_group_name_H-M   'P 1'
#
loop_
_entity.id
_entity.type
_entity.pdbx_description
1 polymer ?
#
loop_
_entity_poly.entity_id
_entity_poly.type
_entity_poly.pdbx_seq_one_letter_code
_entity_poly.pdbx_strand_id
1 'polypeptide(L)'
;GGDIFDAAIRALSWGGRLVVIGFAAGRIPTIKANYLLLKNIEVSGLQISDYRKRMPDRMAECIGDIFALYDAGALRPLPATTFALADFAEALQLVRTRKADGRVVLLPHAGGAP
;
A
#
# COMPACT_ATOMS: atom_id res chain seq x y z
N GLY A 1 -1.18 -3.07 11.05
CA GLY A 1 -2.08 -3.08 12.23
C GLY A 1 -2.11 -4.46 12.85
N GLY A 2 -2.87 -4.66 13.92
CA GLY A 2 -2.94 -5.96 14.61
C GLY A 2 -1.58 -6.46 15.11
N ASP A 3 -1.46 -7.78 15.28
CA ASP A 3 -0.27 -8.41 15.90
C ASP A 3 0.99 -8.23 15.03
N ILE A 4 0.80 -8.05 13.71
CA ILE A 4 1.88 -7.72 12.77
C ILE A 4 2.52 -6.38 13.13
N PHE A 5 1.74 -5.39 13.59
CA PHE A 5 2.31 -4.11 14.04
C PHE A 5 3.16 -4.28 15.29
N ASP A 6 2.68 -5.06 16.26
CA ASP A 6 3.38 -5.32 17.51
C ASP A 6 4.69 -6.06 17.26
N ALA A 7 4.69 -7.01 16.31
CA ALA A 7 5.89 -7.69 15.84
C ALA A 7 6.85 -6.74 15.11
N ALA A 8 6.36 -5.89 14.21
CA ALA A 8 7.18 -4.95 13.45
C ALA A 8 7.93 -3.94 14.34
N ILE A 9 7.27 -3.38 15.37
CA ILE A 9 7.90 -2.49 16.37
C ILE A 9 9.04 -3.22 17.11
N ARG A 10 8.86 -4.49 17.45
CA ARG A 10 9.89 -5.28 18.15
C ARG A 10 11.05 -5.64 17.23
N ALA A 11 10.79 -5.91 15.95
CA ALA A 11 11.80 -6.23 14.95
C ALA A 11 12.62 -5.01 14.50
N LEU A 12 12.12 -3.78 14.71
CA LEU A 12 12.81 -2.56 14.29
C LEU A 12 14.16 -2.42 15.01
N SER A 13 15.22 -2.13 14.24
CA SER A 13 16.55 -1.87 14.74
C SER A 13 16.65 -0.51 15.43
N TRP A 14 17.73 -0.30 16.18
CA TRP A 14 18.06 1.02 16.70
C TRP A 14 18.15 2.04 15.56
N GLY A 15 17.56 3.23 15.72
CA GLY A 15 17.53 4.27 14.68
C GLY A 15 16.54 4.02 13.53
N GLY A 16 15.76 2.93 13.56
CA GLY A 16 14.85 2.58 12.48
C GLY A 16 13.61 3.47 12.37
N ARG A 17 12.94 3.42 11.21
CA ARG A 17 11.68 4.13 10.93
C ARG A 17 10.56 3.16 10.58
N LEU A 18 9.41 3.33 11.23
CA LEU A 18 8.16 2.62 10.91
C LEU A 18 7.15 3.59 10.28
N VAL A 19 6.66 3.26 9.09
CA VAL A 19 5.62 4.06 8.40
C VAL A 19 4.28 3.31 8.42
N VAL A 20 3.27 3.93 9.02
CA VAL A 20 1.91 3.38 9.12
C VAL A 20 1.06 3.88 7.96
N ILE A 21 0.64 2.97 7.08
CA ILE A 21 -0.18 3.28 5.88
C ILE A 21 -1.62 2.75 5.95
N GLY A 22 -1.98 1.98 6.98
CA GLY A 22 -3.34 1.46 7.14
C GLY A 22 -3.51 0.35 8.19
N PHE A 23 -4.76 -0.09 8.36
CA PHE A 23 -5.19 -1.01 9.42
C PHE A 23 -5.96 -2.22 8.87
N ALA A 24 -5.40 -2.91 7.87
CA ALA A 24 -6.06 -4.06 7.23
C ALA A 24 -6.43 -5.22 8.19
N ALA A 25 -5.79 -5.29 9.37
CA ALA A 25 -6.10 -6.26 10.41
C ALA A 25 -7.29 -5.88 11.31
N GLY A 26 -7.95 -4.74 11.09
CA GLY A 26 -9.13 -4.29 11.83
C GLY A 26 -8.84 -3.70 13.22
N ARG A 27 -7.72 -4.06 13.86
CA ARG A 27 -7.28 -3.47 15.14
C ARG A 27 -6.39 -2.24 14.93
N ILE A 28 -6.80 -1.12 15.53
CA ILE A 28 -5.96 0.09 15.65
C ILE A 28 -4.83 -0.21 16.64
N PRO A 29 -3.56 -0.11 16.22
CA PRO A 29 -2.43 -0.38 17.08
C PRO A 29 -2.21 0.74 18.10
N THR A 30 -1.64 0.37 19.24
CA THR A 30 -1.13 1.31 20.25
C THR A 30 0.38 1.21 20.32
N ILE A 31 1.07 2.34 20.48
CA ILE A 31 2.51 2.38 20.65
C ILE A 31 2.86 2.83 22.07
N LYS A 32 3.73 2.06 22.74
CA LYS A 32 4.30 2.49 24.02
C LYS A 32 5.50 3.40 23.75
N ALA A 33 5.49 4.61 24.31
CA ALA A 33 6.50 5.64 24.05
C ALA A 33 7.93 5.22 24.42
N ASN A 34 8.10 4.28 25.34
CA ASN A 34 9.43 3.74 25.70
C ASN A 34 10.15 3.07 24.52
N TYR A 35 9.42 2.53 23.53
CA TYR A 35 10.05 2.01 22.31
C TYR A 35 10.74 3.11 21.52
N LEU A 36 10.09 4.28 21.37
CA LEU A 36 10.66 5.44 20.68
C LEU A 36 11.98 5.87 21.32
N LEU A 37 11.97 6.01 22.66
CA LEU A 37 13.11 6.45 23.44
C LEU A 37 14.27 5.45 23.43
N LEU A 38 14.01 4.19 23.83
CA LEU A 38 15.10 3.23 24.08
C LEU A 38 15.75 2.74 22.79
N LYS A 39 14.98 2.65 21.69
CA LYS A 39 15.52 2.26 20.38
C LYS A 39 15.89 3.45 19.50
N ASN A 40 15.64 4.70 19.94
CA ASN A 40 15.80 5.89 19.12
C ASN A 40 15.11 5.76 17.75
N ILE A 41 13.86 5.29 17.73
CA ILE A 41 13.10 5.02 16.50
C ILE A 41 12.09 6.11 16.21
N GLU A 42 11.71 6.22 14.93
CA GLU A 42 10.65 7.11 14.47
C GLU A 42 9.41 6.30 14.02
N VAL A 43 8.22 6.81 14.33
CA VAL A 43 6.96 6.28 13.81
C VAL A 43 6.15 7.40 13.18
N SER A 44 5.82 7.26 11.90
CA SER A 44 5.06 8.26 11.14
C SER A 44 3.87 7.64 10.43
N GLY A 45 2.84 8.44 10.16
CA GLY A 45 1.67 8.05 9.39
C GLY A 45 1.71 8.62 7.97
N LEU A 46 1.30 7.83 6.99
CA LEU A 46 1.15 8.28 5.60
C LEU A 46 -0.24 7.93 5.08
N GLN A 47 -1.07 8.95 4.88
CA GLN A 47 -2.40 8.82 4.30
C GLN A 47 -2.43 9.53 2.95
N ILE A 48 -2.13 8.77 1.89
CA ILE A 48 -1.89 9.29 0.54
C ILE A 48 -3.09 10.04 -0.06
N SER A 49 -4.32 9.72 0.37
CA SER A 49 -5.53 10.31 -0.20
C SER A 49 -5.64 11.82 0.08
N ASP A 50 -5.15 12.31 1.22
CA ASP A 50 -5.15 13.76 1.50
C ASP A 50 -4.08 14.49 0.71
N TYR A 51 -2.94 13.86 0.41
CA TYR A 51 -1.85 14.50 -0.35
C TYR A 51 -2.31 14.93 -1.74
N ARG A 52 -3.23 14.19 -2.36
CA ARG A 52 -3.85 14.58 -3.65
C ARG A 52 -4.55 15.94 -3.59
N LYS A 53 -5.08 16.33 -2.42
CA LYS A 53 -5.83 17.57 -2.22
C LYS A 53 -5.00 18.67 -1.56
N ARG A 54 -4.19 18.29 -0.55
CA ARG A 54 -3.46 19.22 0.30
C ARG A 54 -2.07 19.57 -0.24
N MET A 55 -1.46 18.67 -0.99
CA MET A 55 -0.10 18.82 -1.53
C MET A 55 -0.04 18.28 -2.97
N PRO A 56 -0.85 18.82 -3.90
CA PRO A 56 -0.96 18.29 -5.26
C PRO A 56 0.37 18.27 -6.01
N ASP A 57 1.21 19.30 -5.83
CA ASP A 57 2.52 19.38 -6.49
C ASP A 57 3.47 18.26 -6.03
N ARG A 58 3.48 17.96 -4.71
CA ARG A 58 4.24 16.84 -4.16
C ARG A 58 3.73 15.48 -4.65
N MET A 59 2.42 15.36 -4.82
CA MET A 59 1.84 14.14 -5.39
C MET A 59 2.25 13.97 -6.86
N ALA A 60 2.25 15.05 -7.65
CA ALA A 60 2.67 15.01 -9.04
C ALA A 60 4.16 14.64 -9.18
N GLU A 61 5.02 15.23 -8.35
CA GLU A 61 6.45 14.88 -8.23
C GLU A 61 6.63 13.39 -7.93
N CYS A 62 5.95 12.89 -6.88
CA CYS A 62 6.01 11.48 -6.48
C CYS A 62 5.55 10.52 -7.60
N ILE A 63 4.48 10.88 -8.32
CA ILE A 63 4.00 10.09 -9.47
C ILE A 63 5.04 10.09 -10.59
N GLY A 64 5.66 11.24 -10.88
CA GLY A 64 6.74 11.35 -11.86
C GLY A 64 7.92 10.44 -11.51
N ASP A 65 8.36 10.43 -10.25
CA ASP A 65 9.44 9.56 -9.77
C ASP A 65 9.11 8.07 -9.96
N ILE A 66 7.86 7.68 -9.69
CA ILE A 66 7.41 6.29 -9.87
C ILE A 66 7.49 5.89 -11.35
N PHE A 67 7.09 6.76 -12.27
CA PHE A 67 7.19 6.49 -13.71
C PHE A 67 8.65 6.46 -14.18
N ALA A 68 9.50 7.36 -13.69
CA ALA A 68 10.94 7.31 -13.99
C ALA A 68 11.59 5.98 -13.54
N LEU A 69 11.21 5.46 -12.37
CA LEU A 69 11.67 4.15 -11.90
C LEU A 69 11.16 2.99 -12.77
N TYR A 70 9.93 3.10 -13.30
CA TYR A 70 9.36 2.13 -14.23
C TYR A 70 10.10 2.15 -15.57
N ASP A 71 10.31 3.33 -16.15
CA ASP A 71 11.01 3.51 -17.43
C ASP A 71 12.47 3.03 -17.33
N ALA A 72 13.11 3.22 -16.18
CA ALA A 72 14.45 2.71 -15.88
C ALA A 72 14.50 1.19 -15.62
N GLY A 73 13.35 0.50 -15.59
CA GLY A 73 13.24 -0.93 -15.31
C GLY A 73 13.49 -1.34 -13.85
N ALA A 74 13.65 -0.36 -12.95
CA ALA A 74 13.86 -0.56 -11.51
C ALA A 74 12.56 -0.89 -10.77
N LEU A 75 11.42 -0.51 -11.33
CA LEU A 75 10.09 -0.87 -10.85
C LEU A 75 9.40 -1.77 -11.89
N ARG A 76 9.04 -2.99 -11.48
CA ARG A 76 8.25 -3.90 -12.32
C ARG A 76 6.89 -4.15 -11.66
N PRO A 77 5.77 -3.78 -12.30
CA PRO A 77 4.46 -4.06 -11.74
C PRO A 77 4.23 -5.57 -11.70
N LEU A 78 3.59 -6.05 -10.62
CA LEU A 78 3.10 -7.42 -10.57
C LEU A 78 2.01 -7.62 -11.64
N PRO A 79 1.89 -8.83 -12.20
CA PRO A 79 0.79 -9.16 -13.11
C PRO A 79 -0.57 -8.80 -12.50
N ALA A 80 -1.47 -8.31 -13.34
CA ALA A 80 -2.85 -8.06 -12.95
C ALA A 80 -3.74 -9.18 -13.48
N THR A 81 -4.67 -9.64 -12.65
CA THR A 81 -5.75 -10.53 -13.07
C THR A 81 -6.87 -9.67 -13.63
N THR A 82 -7.21 -9.90 -14.89
CA THR A 82 -8.23 -9.11 -15.60
C THR A 82 -9.53 -9.88 -15.72
N PHE A 83 -10.65 -9.17 -15.57
CA PHE A 83 -12.01 -9.67 -15.77
C PHE A 83 -12.75 -8.70 -16.67
N ALA A 84 -13.76 -9.18 -17.42
CA ALA A 84 -14.69 -8.25 -18.04
C ALA A 84 -15.48 -7.50 -16.95
N LEU A 85 -15.90 -6.26 -17.22
CA LEU A 85 -16.74 -5.51 -16.27
C LEU A 85 -18.03 -6.28 -15.89
N ALA A 86 -18.58 -7.05 -16.82
CA ALA A 86 -19.74 -7.91 -16.59
C ALA A 86 -19.50 -8.97 -15.50
N ASP A 87 -18.25 -9.41 -15.32
CA ASP A 87 -17.84 -10.45 -14.37
C ASP A 87 -17.46 -9.86 -13.00
N PHE A 88 -17.92 -8.65 -12.68
CA PHE A 88 -17.63 -7.94 -11.42
C PHE A 88 -17.86 -8.82 -10.18
N ALA A 89 -18.95 -9.60 -10.16
CA ALA A 89 -19.29 -10.44 -9.03
C ALA A 89 -18.20 -11.48 -8.75
N GLU A 90 -17.67 -12.11 -9.79
CA GLU A 90 -16.59 -13.09 -9.69
C GLU A 90 -15.28 -12.43 -9.20
N ALA A 91 -14.91 -11.33 -9.85
CA ALA A 91 -13.73 -10.55 -9.49
C ALA A 91 -13.77 -10.11 -8.01
N LEU A 92 -14.93 -9.66 -7.52
CA LEU A 92 -15.12 -9.27 -6.13
C LEU A 92 -15.00 -10.46 -5.17
N GLN A 93 -15.55 -11.63 -5.52
CA GLN A 93 -15.41 -12.83 -4.68
C GLN A 93 -13.95 -13.28 -4.56
N LEU A 94 -13.15 -13.15 -5.63
CA LEU A 94 -11.71 -13.44 -5.59
C LEU A 94 -10.99 -12.57 -4.56
N VAL A 95 -11.30 -11.27 -4.54
CA VAL A 95 -10.72 -10.32 -3.56
C VAL A 95 -11.20 -10.64 -2.14
N ARG A 96 -12.52 -10.87 -1.95
CA ARG A 96 -13.10 -11.16 -0.62
C ARG A 96 -12.53 -12.43 0.01
N THR A 97 -12.29 -13.45 -0.80
CA THR A 97 -11.72 -14.73 -0.34
C THR A 97 -10.20 -14.70 -0.18
N ARG A 98 -9.55 -13.53 -0.41
CA ARG A 98 -8.08 -13.35 -0.38
C ARG A 98 -7.33 -14.31 -1.31
N LYS A 99 -7.98 -14.71 -2.41
CA LYS A 99 -7.39 -15.56 -3.45
C LYS A 99 -6.80 -14.75 -4.61
N ALA A 100 -7.04 -13.45 -4.63
CA ALA A 100 -6.44 -12.55 -5.61
C ALA A 100 -4.92 -12.49 -5.38
N ASP A 101 -4.15 -12.79 -6.44
CA ASP A 101 -2.73 -12.49 -6.50
C ASP A 101 -2.55 -11.17 -7.26
N GLY A 102 -1.77 -10.24 -6.70
CA GLY A 102 -1.57 -8.91 -7.28
C GLY A 102 -2.84 -8.05 -7.37
N ARG A 103 -3.01 -7.35 -8.49
CA ARG A 103 -4.16 -6.46 -8.73
C ARG A 103 -5.24 -7.17 -9.52
N VAL A 104 -6.50 -6.93 -9.14
CA VAL A 104 -7.67 -7.31 -9.94
C VAL A 104 -8.15 -6.09 -10.71
N VAL A 105 -8.31 -6.21 -12.03
CA VAL A 105 -8.71 -5.13 -12.93
C VAL A 105 -9.95 -5.54 -13.71
N LEU A 106 -10.92 -4.63 -13.79
CA LEU A 106 -12.13 -4.80 -14.60
C LEU A 106 -11.96 -4.02 -15.90
N LEU A 107 -12.13 -4.70 -17.02
CA LEU A 107 -12.05 -4.10 -18.35
C LEU A 107 -13.44 -3.57 -18.75
N PRO A 108 -13.61 -2.23 -18.92
CA PRO A 108 -14.92 -1.64 -19.21
C PRO A 108 -15.52 -2.04 -20.56
N HIS A 109 -14.67 -2.44 -21.52
CA HIS A 109 -15.08 -2.90 -22.86
C HIS A 109 -14.24 -4.12 -23.25
N ALA A 110 -14.85 -5.06 -23.99
CA ALA A 110 -14.16 -6.22 -24.55
C ALA A 110 -13.23 -5.79 -25.71
N GLY A 111 -12.11 -5.14 -25.39
CA GLY A 111 -11.18 -4.66 -26.40
C GLY A 111 -10.35 -3.47 -25.92
N GLY A 112 -9.28 -3.76 -25.18
CA GLY A 112 -8.28 -2.78 -24.81
C GLY A 112 -7.24 -3.46 -23.96
N ALA A 113 -6.15 -3.89 -24.60
CA ALA A 113 -4.97 -4.35 -23.89
C ALA A 113 -4.50 -3.25 -22.90
N PRO A 114 -3.91 -3.63 -21.75
CA PRO A 114 -3.27 -2.67 -20.86
C PRO A 114 -2.10 -1.94 -21.53
#